data_AF-A0AAD0JPJ7-F1
#
_entry.id   AF-A0AAD0JPJ7-F1
#
_cell.length_a   1.000
_cell.length_b   1.000
_cell.length_c   1.000
_cell.angle_alpha   90.00
_cell.angle_beta   90.00
_cell.angle_gamma   90.00
#
_symmetry.space_group_name_H-M   'P 1'
#
loop_
_entity.id
_entity.type
_entity.pdbx_description
1 polymer ?
#
loop_
_entity_poly.entity_id
_entity_poly.type
_entity_poly.pdbx_seq_one_letter_code
_entity_poly.pdbx_strand_id
1 'polypeptide(L)'
;MVDRMGLMYGGLQRLGPFPLLVALYLQFRNWHWGDWTGVFDIGWAGVILIFAMVMLYLVGWILIAQRTRLDTYVSLLEASLQEPTK
;
A
#
# COMPACT_ATOMS: atom_id res chain seq x y z
N MET A 1 -18.19 -11.48 -10.21
CA MET A 1 -17.42 -11.69 -8.94
C MET A 1 -16.48 -10.53 -8.60
N VAL A 2 -16.14 -9.64 -9.54
CA VAL A 2 -15.28 -8.46 -9.36
C VAL A 2 -15.90 -7.38 -8.44
N ASP A 3 -17.23 -7.17 -8.49
CA ASP A 3 -17.89 -6.08 -7.76
C ASP A 3 -17.80 -6.16 -6.23
N ARG A 4 -17.73 -7.36 -5.64
CA ARG A 4 -17.65 -7.50 -4.17
C ARG A 4 -16.26 -7.15 -3.62
N MET A 5 -15.20 -7.32 -4.40
CA MET A 5 -13.84 -6.99 -3.95
C MET A 5 -13.55 -5.48 -4.00
N GLY A 6 -14.23 -4.73 -4.87
CA GLY A 6 -14.14 -3.27 -4.90
C GLY A 6 -14.65 -2.60 -3.62
N LEU A 7 -15.60 -3.23 -2.92
CA LEU A 7 -16.15 -2.72 -1.66
C LEU A 7 -15.26 -3.04 -0.44
N MET A 8 -14.56 -4.19 -0.45
CA MET A 8 -13.57 -4.55 0.58
C MET A 8 -12.21 -3.86 0.39
N TYR A 9 -11.73 -3.71 -0.85
CA TYR A 9 -10.40 -3.16 -1.16
C TYR A 9 -10.42 -1.72 -1.65
N GLY A 10 -11.57 -1.17 -2.06
CA GLY A 10 -11.67 0.19 -2.59
C GLY A 10 -11.30 1.28 -1.58
N GLY A 11 -11.52 1.03 -0.29
CA GLY A 11 -11.03 1.91 0.78
C GLY A 11 -9.50 1.92 0.87
N LEU A 12 -8.87 0.74 0.83
CA LEU A 12 -7.40 0.59 0.90
C LEU A 12 -6.71 1.13 -0.37
N GLN A 13 -7.30 0.88 -1.54
CA GLN A 13 -6.79 1.32 -2.83
C GLN A 13 -6.91 2.85 -3.01
N ARG A 14 -7.97 3.46 -2.45
CA ARG A 14 -8.18 4.93 -2.46
C ARG A 14 -7.33 5.67 -1.43
N LEU A 15 -6.98 5.01 -0.31
CA LEU A 15 -6.05 5.55 0.67
C LEU A 15 -4.60 5.58 0.15
N GLY A 16 -4.19 4.69 -0.76
CA GLY A 16 -2.89 4.77 -1.42
C GLY A 16 -1.72 4.86 -0.41
N PRO A 17 -0.68 5.70 -0.62
CA PRO A 17 0.41 5.86 0.36
C PRO A 17 0.03 6.60 1.65
N PHE A 18 -1.17 7.19 1.75
CA PHE A 18 -1.51 8.08 2.87
C PHE A 18 -1.37 7.46 4.26
N PRO A 19 -1.85 6.23 4.52
CA PRO A 19 -1.73 5.63 5.84
C PRO A 19 -0.26 5.50 6.28
N LEU A 20 0.61 5.14 5.34
CA LEU A 20 2.04 5.06 5.58
C LEU A 20 2.66 6.43 5.83
N LEU A 21 2.28 7.44 5.03
CA LEU A 21 2.74 8.82 5.21
C LEU A 21 2.28 9.43 6.53
N VAL A 22 1.04 9.16 6.95
CA VAL A 22 0.50 9.61 8.24
C VAL A 22 1.21 8.91 9.39
N ALA A 23 1.44 7.60 9.29
CA ALA A 23 2.18 6.86 10.30
C ALA A 23 3.63 7.37 10.42
N LEU A 24 4.32 7.59 9.29
CA LEU A 24 5.66 8.19 9.28
C LEU A 24 5.64 9.61 9.82
N TYR A 25 4.68 10.45 9.42
CA TYR A 25 4.54 11.80 9.94
C TYR A 25 4.36 11.78 11.46
N LEU A 26 3.46 10.93 11.99
CA LEU A 26 3.28 10.80 13.44
C LEU A 26 4.49 10.22 14.16
N GLN A 27 5.23 9.31 13.53
CA GLN A 27 6.49 8.77 14.08
C GLN A 27 7.56 9.85 14.19
N PHE A 28 7.69 10.70 13.17
CA PHE A 28 8.73 11.72 13.09
C PHE A 28 8.25 13.11 13.55
N ARG A 29 6.99 13.30 13.96
CA ARG A 29 6.42 14.63 14.26
C ARG A 29 7.13 15.39 15.37
N ASN A 30 7.68 14.65 16.34
CA ASN A 30 8.38 15.21 17.50
C ASN A 30 9.90 15.06 17.35
N TRP A 31 10.37 14.55 16.21
CA TRP A 31 11.77 14.36 15.96
C TRP A 31 12.44 15.71 15.72
N HIS A 32 13.48 15.98 16.51
CA HIS A 32 14.32 17.15 16.35
C HIS A 32 15.66 16.73 15.77
N TRP A 33 16.20 17.54 14.85
CA TRP A 33 17.50 17.28 14.23
C TRP A 33 18.58 17.25 15.32
N GLY A 34 19.13 16.07 15.61
CA GLY A 34 20.10 15.85 16.70
C GLY A 34 19.64 14.86 17.79
N ASP A 35 18.33 14.59 17.91
CA ASP A 35 17.77 13.60 18.84
C ASP A 35 17.35 12.33 18.09
N TRP A 36 18.35 11.60 17.58
CA TRP A 36 18.13 10.27 16.97
C TRP A 36 17.71 9.22 18.01
N THR A 37 18.02 9.49 19.28
CA THR A 37 17.56 8.70 20.42
C THR A 37 16.04 8.73 20.53
N GLY A 38 15.38 9.89 20.47
CA GLY A 38 13.92 9.98 20.57
C GLY A 38 13.12 9.22 19.49
N VAL A 39 13.72 8.93 18.33
CA VAL A 39 13.09 8.13 17.25
C VAL A 39 13.21 6.62 17.49
N PHE A 40 14.29 6.20 18.16
CA PHE A 40 14.65 4.80 18.39
C PHE A 40 14.77 4.44 19.87
N ASP A 41 14.21 5.26 20.78
CA ASP A 41 14.12 5.00 22.23
C ASP A 41 13.15 3.86 22.57
N ILE A 42 12.77 3.11 21.54
CA ILE A 42 12.02 1.88 21.56
C ILE A 42 13.09 0.83 21.27
N GLY A 43 13.71 0.27 22.31
CA GLY A 43 14.85 -0.66 22.18
C GLY A 43 14.63 -1.73 21.10
N TRP A 44 15.71 -2.36 20.60
CA TRP A 44 15.77 -3.21 19.39
C TRP A 44 14.50 -3.92 18.89
N ALA A 45 13.67 -4.48 19.78
CA ALA A 45 12.36 -5.03 19.44
C ALA A 45 11.43 -4.03 18.72
N GLY A 46 11.38 -2.76 19.15
CA GLY A 46 10.58 -1.70 18.53
C GLY A 46 11.03 -1.39 17.11
N VAL A 47 12.35 -1.31 16.90
CA VAL A 47 12.94 -1.12 15.57
C VAL A 47 12.56 -2.25 14.62
N ILE A 48 12.67 -3.50 15.09
CA ILE A 48 12.28 -4.70 14.31
C ILE A 48 10.79 -4.68 13.98
N LEU A 49 9.94 -4.25 14.92
CA LEU A 49 8.49 -4.23 14.74
C LEU A 49 8.08 -3.14 13.74
N ILE A 50 8.68 -1.95 13.80
CA ILE A 50 8.49 -0.88 12.81
C ILE A 50 8.95 -1.35 11.44
N PHE A 51 10.13 -1.97 11.35
CA PHE A 51 10.66 -2.51 10.10
C PHE A 51 9.73 -3.58 9.50
N ALA A 52 9.27 -4.54 10.31
CA ALA A 52 8.33 -5.57 9.89
C ALA A 52 7.00 -4.97 9.40
N MET A 53 6.50 -3.94 10.09
CA MET A 53 5.26 -3.27 9.71
C MET A 53 5.38 -2.53 8.37
N VAL A 54 6.51 -1.85 8.13
CA VAL A 54 6.80 -1.22 6.83
C VAL A 54 6.90 -2.29 5.73
N MET A 55 7.60 -3.40 6.00
CA MET A 55 7.77 -4.46 5.00
C MET A 55 6.44 -5.14 4.63
N LEU A 56 5.60 -5.42 5.62
CA LEU A 56 4.24 -5.94 5.39
C LEU A 56 3.41 -5.00 4.53
N TYR A 57 3.51 -3.68 4.77
CA TYR A 57 2.81 -2.69 3.96
C TYR A 57 3.30 -2.68 2.51
N LEU A 58 4.62 -2.71 2.30
CA LEU A 58 5.22 -2.75 0.96
C LEU A 58 4.78 -3.99 0.19
N VAL A 59 4.76 -5.17 0.83
CA VAL A 59 4.27 -6.41 0.22
C VAL A 59 2.79 -6.28 -0.15
N GLY A 60 1.96 -5.76 0.75
CA GLY A 60 0.55 -5.50 0.48
C GLY A 60 0.35 -4.59 -0.74
N TRP A 61 1.17 -3.55 -0.85
CA TRP A 61 1.12 -2.63 -1.98
C TRP A 61 1.54 -3.30 -3.30
N ILE A 62 2.62 -4.09 -3.30
CA ILE A 62 3.05 -4.85 -4.48
C ILE A 62 1.94 -5.79 -4.95
N LEU A 63 1.28 -6.51 -4.04
CA LEU A 63 0.18 -7.42 -4.37
C LEU A 63 -1.00 -6.68 -5.01
N ILE A 64 -1.38 -5.51 -4.49
CA ILE A 64 -2.43 -4.66 -5.06
C ILE A 64 -2.05 -4.16 -6.46
N ALA A 65 -0.79 -3.77 -6.66
CA ALA A 65 -0.30 -3.32 -7.96
C ALA A 65 -0.31 -4.45 -9.00
N GLN A 66 0.14 -5.65 -8.62
CA GLN A 66 0.09 -6.82 -9.51
C GLN A 66 -1.35 -7.18 -9.87
N ARG A 67 -2.27 -7.16 -8.89
CA ARG A 67 -3.70 -7.39 -9.14
C ARG A 67 -4.27 -6.40 -10.14
N THR A 68 -4.00 -5.11 -9.95
CA THR A 68 -4.50 -4.04 -10.84
C THR A 68 -3.96 -4.20 -12.27
N ARG A 69 -2.68 -4.59 -12.42
CA ARG A 69 -2.09 -4.90 -13.73
C ARG A 69 -2.78 -6.07 -14.41
N LEU A 70 -3.02 -7.16 -13.69
CA LEU A 70 -3.71 -8.33 -14.22
C LEU A 70 -5.14 -7.99 -14.65
N ASP A 71 -5.89 -7.27 -13.82
CA ASP A 71 -7.26 -6.83 -14.15
C ASP A 71 -7.28 -5.95 -15.41
N THR A 72 -6.26 -5.10 -15.59
CA THR A 72 -6.12 -4.27 -16.80
C THR A 72 -5.78 -5.10 -18.04
N TYR A 73 -4.90 -6.10 -17.92
CA TYR A 73 -4.58 -6.96 -19.06
C TYR A 73 -5.78 -7.83 -19.47
N VAL A 74 -6.57 -8.28 -18.51
CA VAL A 74 -7.82 -9.00 -18.78
C VAL A 74 -8.81 -8.08 -19.49
N SER A 75 -9.01 -6.84 -19.02
CA SER A 75 -9.96 -5.92 -19.67
C SER A 75 -9.54 -5.53 -21.09
N LEU A 76 -8.23 -5.32 -21.32
CA LEU A 76 -7.70 -5.04 -22.66
C LEU A 76 -7.86 -6.25 -23.59
N LEU A 77 -7.65 -7.46 -23.08
CA LEU A 77 -7.85 -8.69 -23.83
C LEU A 77 -9.34 -8.86 -24.20
N GLU A 78 -10.24 -8.70 -23.24
CA GLU A 78 -11.69 -8.75 -23.46
C GLU A 78 -12.14 -7.72 -24.50
N ALA A 79 -11.64 -6.48 -24.41
CA ALA A 79 -11.92 -5.43 -25.39
C ALA A 79 -11.38 -5.76 -26.79
N SER A 80 -10.21 -6.40 -26.90
CA SER A 80 -9.64 -6.82 -28.19
C SER A 80 -10.38 -7.99 -28.83
N LEU A 81 -11.02 -8.85 -28.02
CA LEU A 81 -11.81 -9.99 -28.47
C LEU A 81 -13.24 -9.60 -28.87
N GLN A 82 -13.74 -8.45 -28.38
CA GLN A 82 -14.96 -7.83 -28.89
C GLN A 82 -14.65 -7.16 -30.23
N GLU A 83 -14.67 -7.96 -31.30
CA GLU A 83 -14.64 -7.44 -32.68
C GLU A 83 -15.75 -6.39 -32.85
N PRO A 84 -15.47 -5.24 -33.48
CA PRO A 84 -16.51 -4.27 -33.81
C PRO A 84 -17.49 -4.97 -34.77
N THR A 85 -18.69 -5.28 -34.26
CA THR A 85 -19.78 -5.69 -35.14
C THR A 85 -20.04 -4.52 -36.06
N LYS A 86 -19.74 -4.72 -37.36
CA LYS A 86 -19.87 -3.73 -38.44
C LYS A 86 -21.19 -2.97 -38.41
#